data_AF-A0A932Y9J4-F1
#
_entry.id   AF-A0A932Y9J4-F1
#
_cell.length_a   1.000
_cell.length_b   1.000
_cell.length_c   1.000
_cell.angle_alpha   90.00
_cell.angle_beta   90.00
_cell.angle_gamma   90.00
#
_symmetry.space_group_name_H-M   'P 1'
#
loop_
_entity.id
_entity.type
_entity.pdbx_description
1 polymer ?
#
loop_
_entity_poly.entity_id
_entity_poly.type
_entity_poly.pdbx_seq_one_letter_code
_entity_poly.pdbx_strand_id
1 'polypeptide(L)'
;MRSLFKKLFITGFFVCFYHGGYIHASDTPSTGLSYSARVNDHEGVFLFPVDKMSKTWSWNRKSTRPNVLEYGWRVQVPLGKDRYEVGVCLFKVSQSVLLSGDFKGLIKAAQVDAWKLYMNKGKEGGKVDKSINDVSAEVVEGGLRVVVHDKVFLAKFLKSHPKSVVFLTASPETLGEDKKQSVQVVYQ
;
A
#
# COMPACT_ATOMS: atom_id res chain seq x y z
N MET A 1 31.32 -66.93 -19.53
CA MET A 1 32.07 -67.53 -18.39
C MET A 1 31.64 -66.77 -17.13
N ARG A 2 31.20 -67.41 -16.04
CA ARG A 2 32.04 -68.07 -15.01
C ARG A 2 33.19 -67.16 -14.52
N SER A 3 33.44 -66.93 -13.23
CA SER A 3 32.68 -67.24 -11.99
C SER A 3 33.46 -66.62 -10.80
N LEU A 4 32.79 -66.20 -9.72
CA LEU A 4 33.23 -66.13 -8.30
C LEU A 4 34.67 -65.64 -8.00
N PHE A 5 34.93 -64.67 -7.11
CA PHE A 5 34.75 -64.65 -5.64
C PHE A 5 35.26 -63.25 -5.15
N LYS A 6 35.29 -62.84 -3.86
CA LYS A 6 34.96 -63.42 -2.54
C LYS A 6 34.41 -62.28 -1.64
N LYS A 7 33.87 -62.61 -0.46
CA LYS A 7 33.54 -61.62 0.60
C LYS A 7 34.72 -61.48 1.58
N LEU A 8 34.87 -60.32 2.22
CA LEU A 8 35.22 -60.26 3.64
C LEU A 8 34.59 -59.03 4.32
N PHE A 9 34.10 -59.21 5.54
CA PHE A 9 33.53 -58.18 6.43
C PHE A 9 34.62 -57.59 7.34
N ILE A 10 34.34 -56.39 7.87
CA ILE A 10 34.60 -55.87 9.24
C ILE A 10 34.35 -54.35 9.14
N THR A 11 33.16 -53.85 9.49
CA THR A 11 32.75 -53.43 10.86
C THR A 11 33.61 -52.29 11.42
N GLY A 12 33.09 -51.06 11.33
CA GLY A 12 33.69 -49.85 11.91
C GLY A 12 32.61 -48.78 12.11
N PHE A 13 32.03 -48.74 13.30
CA PHE A 13 30.94 -47.84 13.69
C PHE A 13 31.54 -46.50 14.15
N PHE A 14 31.22 -45.37 13.51
CA PHE A 14 31.23 -44.08 14.21
C PHE A 14 30.21 -43.09 13.64
N VAL A 15 29.66 -42.30 14.55
CA VAL A 15 28.47 -41.47 14.35
C VAL A 15 28.85 -40.04 13.98
N CYS A 16 28.19 -39.49 12.95
CA CYS A 16 27.93 -38.05 12.83
C CYS A 16 26.58 -37.85 12.15
N PHE A 17 25.49 -37.92 12.91
CA PHE A 17 24.19 -37.39 12.44
C PHE A 17 24.28 -35.87 12.38
N TYR A 18 24.65 -35.32 11.23
CA TYR A 18 24.29 -33.94 10.91
C TYR A 18 22.77 -33.87 10.78
N HIS A 19 22.11 -33.60 11.90
CA HIS A 19 20.80 -32.98 11.88
C HIS A 19 20.99 -31.60 11.26
N GLY A 20 20.86 -31.54 9.93
CA GLY A 20 20.57 -30.32 9.21
C GLY A 20 19.22 -29.83 9.68
N GLY A 21 19.21 -29.17 10.85
CA GLY A 21 18.05 -28.51 11.37
C GLY A 21 17.59 -27.53 10.31
N TYR A 22 16.45 -27.81 9.70
CA TYR A 22 15.70 -26.79 8.99
C TYR A 22 15.48 -25.68 9.99
N ILE A 23 16.22 -24.58 9.83
CA ILE A 23 15.87 -23.32 10.46
C ILE A 23 14.51 -23.00 9.86
N HIS A 24 13.45 -23.33 10.61
CA HIS A 24 12.15 -22.74 10.41
C HIS A 24 12.41 -21.25 10.24
N ALA A 25 12.07 -20.70 9.08
CA ALA A 25 12.04 -19.26 8.92
C ALA A 25 11.13 -18.77 10.06
N SER A 26 11.74 -18.14 11.06
CA SER A 26 10.99 -17.58 12.17
C SER A 26 10.04 -16.58 11.56
N ASP A 27 8.73 -16.85 11.66
CA ASP A 27 7.70 -15.90 11.25
C ASP A 27 7.97 -14.60 11.99
N THR A 28 8.65 -13.67 11.29
CA THR A 28 8.94 -12.35 11.82
C THR A 28 7.58 -11.76 12.16
N PRO A 29 7.31 -11.38 13.42
CA PRO A 29 6.03 -10.79 13.77
C PRO A 29 5.80 -9.60 12.84
N SER A 30 4.80 -9.69 11.96
CA SER A 30 4.44 -8.55 11.14
C SER A 30 4.09 -7.42 12.10
N THR A 31 4.76 -6.29 12.01
CA THR A 31 4.56 -5.14 12.91
C THR A 31 3.24 -4.41 12.61
N GLY A 32 2.16 -5.13 12.87
CA GLY A 32 0.98 -4.68 13.61
C GLY A 32 -0.03 -3.82 12.88
N LEU A 33 0.34 -3.15 11.79
CA LEU A 33 -0.59 -2.25 11.13
C LEU A 33 -1.59 -3.01 10.25
N SER A 34 -2.87 -2.73 10.43
CA SER A 34 -3.95 -3.18 9.55
C SER A 34 -4.58 -1.99 8.83
N TYR A 35 -5.30 -2.25 7.74
CA TYR A 35 -6.16 -1.23 7.16
C TYR A 35 -7.21 -0.79 8.19
N SER A 36 -7.44 0.51 8.35
CA SER A 36 -8.49 1.04 9.24
C SER A 36 -8.98 2.41 8.80
N ALA A 37 -10.29 2.67 8.96
CA ALA A 37 -10.90 3.98 8.75
C ALA A 37 -11.64 4.41 10.03
N ARG A 38 -11.28 5.56 10.59
CA ARG A 38 -11.94 6.17 11.76
C ARG A 38 -12.36 7.59 11.42
N VAL A 39 -13.58 7.99 11.77
CA VAL A 39 -14.10 9.33 11.46
C VAL A 39 -14.93 9.88 12.62
N ASN A 40 -14.66 11.12 13.00
CA ASN A 40 -15.49 11.94 13.89
C ASN A 40 -15.70 13.32 13.25
N ASP A 41 -16.17 14.30 14.03
CA ASP A 41 -16.44 15.67 13.61
C ASP A 41 -15.19 16.57 13.53
N HIS A 42 -14.05 16.09 14.03
CA HIS A 42 -12.76 16.78 14.02
C HIS A 42 -11.80 16.24 12.95
N GLU A 43 -11.77 14.91 12.75
CA GLU A 43 -10.85 14.27 11.81
C GLU A 43 -11.37 12.96 11.19
N GLY A 44 -10.83 12.64 10.01
CA GLY A 44 -10.94 11.34 9.35
C GLY A 44 -9.55 10.73 9.19
N VAL A 45 -9.29 9.62 9.88
CA VAL A 45 -7.99 8.94 9.90
C VAL A 45 -8.08 7.62 9.14
N PHE A 46 -7.17 7.45 8.19
CA PHE A 46 -7.07 6.27 7.33
C PHE A 46 -5.66 5.67 7.43
N LEU A 47 -5.57 4.42 7.89
CA LEU A 47 -4.30 3.70 8.03
C LEU A 47 -4.14 2.70 6.88
N PHE A 48 -2.99 2.74 6.22
CA PHE A 48 -2.57 1.78 5.22
C PHE A 48 -1.36 0.99 5.75
N PRO A 49 -1.43 -0.34 5.87
CA PRO A 49 -0.23 -1.16 6.01
C PRO A 49 0.61 -1.04 4.75
N VAL A 50 1.93 -0.98 4.91
CA VAL A 50 2.86 -0.90 3.79
C VAL A 50 3.90 -2.00 3.92
N ASP A 51 3.81 -2.99 3.03
CA ASP A 51 4.78 -4.06 2.98
C ASP A 51 6.18 -3.51 2.61
N LYS A 52 7.20 -4.02 3.29
CA LYS A 52 8.63 -3.74 2.99
C LYS A 52 9.00 -2.26 3.15
N MET A 53 8.55 -1.59 4.22
CA MET A 53 8.93 -0.22 4.61
C MET A 53 10.44 0.05 4.52
N SER A 54 11.27 -0.93 4.90
CA SER A 54 12.73 -0.87 4.93
C SER A 54 13.44 -1.03 3.58
N LYS A 55 12.73 -1.32 2.48
CA LYS A 55 13.36 -1.42 1.15
C LYS A 55 13.71 -0.04 0.60
N THR A 56 14.67 0.02 -0.31
CA THR A 56 14.84 1.17 -1.21
C THR A 56 13.65 1.24 -2.17
N TRP A 57 12.93 2.35 -2.16
CA TRP A 57 11.88 2.66 -3.12
C TRP A 57 12.47 3.44 -4.29
N SER A 58 11.96 3.21 -5.51
CA SER A 58 12.41 3.92 -6.70
C SER A 58 11.21 4.40 -7.53
N TRP A 59 11.23 5.68 -7.87
CA TRP A 59 10.16 6.38 -8.58
C TRP A 59 10.72 7.18 -9.76
N ASN A 60 9.83 7.69 -10.60
CA ASN A 60 10.14 8.16 -11.94
C ASN A 60 10.83 7.08 -12.80
N ARG A 61 10.35 5.83 -12.72
CA ARG A 61 10.93 4.68 -13.43
C ARG A 61 10.81 4.85 -14.95
N LYS A 62 11.84 4.45 -15.69
CA LYS A 62 11.85 4.47 -17.17
C LYS A 62 10.76 3.59 -17.80
N SER A 63 10.32 2.55 -17.09
CA SER A 63 9.23 1.66 -17.51
C SER A 63 7.84 2.30 -17.41
N THR A 64 7.68 3.36 -16.60
CA THR A 64 6.40 4.04 -16.47
C THR A 64 6.25 5.12 -17.53
N ARG A 65 5.10 5.14 -18.20
CA ARG A 65 4.74 6.21 -19.14
C ARG A 65 4.48 7.52 -18.38
N PRO A 66 4.81 8.70 -18.95
CA PRO A 66 4.43 9.99 -18.36
C PRO A 66 2.94 10.09 -18.04
N ASN A 67 2.63 10.80 -16.95
CA ASN A 67 1.28 11.03 -16.42
C ASN A 67 0.52 9.76 -15.97
N VAL A 68 1.21 8.62 -15.84
CA VAL A 68 0.67 7.41 -15.19
C VAL A 68 0.98 7.45 -13.70
N LEU A 69 0.02 7.03 -12.87
CA LEU A 69 0.20 6.84 -11.43
C LEU A 69 1.21 5.69 -11.19
N GLU A 70 2.36 6.01 -10.61
CA GLU A 70 3.36 5.01 -10.22
C GLU A 70 3.03 4.41 -8.86
N TYR A 71 2.74 5.25 -7.88
CA TYR A 71 2.40 4.83 -6.53
C TYR A 71 1.19 5.60 -6.04
N GLY A 72 0.36 4.96 -5.23
CA GLY A 72 -0.77 5.62 -4.61
C GLY A 72 -1.28 4.88 -3.38
N TRP A 73 -1.73 5.64 -2.40
CA TRP A 73 -2.42 5.18 -1.19
C TRP A 73 -3.62 6.08 -1.00
N ARG A 74 -4.76 5.67 -1.54
CA ARG A 74 -5.99 6.46 -1.62
C ARG A 74 -7.14 5.76 -0.92
N VAL A 75 -8.03 6.51 -0.29
CA VAL A 75 -9.31 5.99 0.21
C VAL A 75 -10.42 6.57 -0.63
N GLN A 76 -11.17 5.68 -1.29
CA GLN A 76 -12.35 6.04 -2.04
C GLN A 76 -13.58 6.04 -1.12
N VAL A 77 -14.26 7.18 -1.09
CA VAL A 77 -15.33 7.51 -0.14
C VAL A 77 -16.61 7.89 -0.88
N PRO A 78 -17.76 7.22 -0.63
CA PRO A 78 -19.06 7.63 -1.15
C PRO A 78 -19.68 8.71 -0.26
N LEU A 79 -19.82 9.93 -0.81
CA LEU A 79 -20.40 11.10 -0.15
C LEU A 79 -21.74 11.45 -0.78
N GLY A 80 -22.74 10.61 -0.52
CA GLY A 80 -24.08 10.73 -1.11
C GLY A 80 -24.08 10.36 -2.59
N LYS A 81 -24.30 11.36 -3.47
CA LYS A 81 -24.22 11.19 -4.93
C LYS A 81 -22.81 11.38 -5.49
N ASP A 82 -21.92 12.02 -4.72
CA ASP A 82 -20.53 12.22 -5.11
C ASP A 82 -19.66 11.04 -4.65
N ARG A 83 -18.58 10.76 -5.40
CA ARG A 83 -17.49 9.91 -4.95
C ARG A 83 -16.21 10.74 -4.88
N TYR A 84 -15.44 10.54 -3.82
CA TYR A 84 -14.15 11.19 -3.62
C TYR A 84 -13.06 10.15 -3.43
N GLU A 85 -11.83 10.52 -3.72
CA GLU A 85 -10.62 9.86 -3.24
C GLU A 85 -9.82 10.84 -2.41
N VAL A 86 -9.29 10.38 -1.27
CA VAL A 86 -8.39 11.17 -0.41
C VAL A 86 -7.10 10.39 -0.17
N GLY A 87 -5.95 11.08 -0.14
CA GLY A 87 -4.66 10.46 0.20
C GLY A 87 -3.54 10.82 -0.76
N VAL A 88 -2.65 9.86 -1.03
CA VAL A 88 -1.35 10.09 -1.68
C VAL A 88 -1.32 9.55 -3.10
N CYS A 89 -0.82 10.37 -4.04
CA CYS A 89 -0.56 10.01 -5.43
C CYS A 89 0.83 10.45 -5.89
N LEU A 90 1.59 9.56 -6.52
CA LEU A 90 2.82 9.91 -7.24
C LEU A 90 2.67 9.52 -8.72
N PHE A 91 2.53 10.52 -9.58
CA PHE A 91 2.50 10.35 -11.04
C PHE A 91 3.91 10.47 -11.63
N LYS A 92 4.22 9.68 -12.67
CA LYS A 92 5.45 9.83 -13.46
C LYS A 92 5.44 11.19 -14.17
N VAL A 93 6.31 12.10 -13.74
CA VAL A 93 6.52 13.37 -14.46
C VAL A 93 7.20 13.08 -15.81
N SER A 94 6.81 13.81 -16.86
CA SER A 94 7.46 13.68 -18.16
C SER A 94 8.95 14.05 -18.07
N GLN A 95 9.82 13.30 -18.75
CA GLN A 95 11.28 13.51 -18.80
C GLN A 95 12.03 13.50 -17.44
N SER A 96 11.36 13.32 -16.30
CA SER A 96 12.05 13.22 -15.00
C SER A 96 12.98 12.00 -14.92
N VAL A 97 14.12 12.20 -14.27
CA VAL A 97 15.12 11.16 -13.99
C VAL A 97 14.62 10.18 -12.93
N LEU A 98 15.16 8.96 -12.94
CA LEU A 98 14.94 7.96 -11.89
C LEU A 98 15.43 8.52 -10.55
N LEU A 99 14.59 8.42 -9.52
CA LEU A 99 14.90 8.78 -8.14
C LEU A 99 14.73 7.55 -7.24
N SER A 100 15.47 7.53 -6.14
CA SER A 100 15.40 6.46 -5.14
C SER A 100 15.66 6.97 -3.73
N GLY A 101 15.06 6.31 -2.74
CA GLY A 101 15.19 6.65 -1.32
C GLY A 101 14.42 5.69 -0.43
N ASP A 102 14.17 6.10 0.80
CA ASP A 102 13.28 5.39 1.72
C ASP A 102 11.80 5.68 1.42
N PHE A 103 10.90 5.03 2.16
CA PHE A 103 9.46 5.27 2.01
C PHE A 103 9.07 6.72 2.34
N LYS A 104 9.75 7.35 3.30
CA LYS A 104 9.50 8.75 3.68
C LYS A 104 9.87 9.72 2.57
N GLY A 105 10.96 9.48 1.84
CA GLY A 105 11.35 10.22 0.64
C GLY A 105 10.34 10.06 -0.50
N LEU A 106 9.81 8.85 -0.71
CA LEU A 106 8.75 8.59 -1.69
C LEU A 106 7.47 9.40 -1.37
N ILE A 107 7.00 9.35 -0.12
CA ILE A 107 5.79 10.07 0.31
C ILE A 107 6.00 11.59 0.24
N LYS A 108 7.18 12.11 0.59
CA LYS A 108 7.52 13.53 0.42
C LYS A 108 7.56 14.00 -1.05
N ALA A 109 7.83 13.11 -2.00
CA ALA A 109 7.83 13.42 -3.42
C ALA A 109 6.43 13.37 -4.06
N ALA A 110 5.44 12.83 -3.33
CA ALA A 110 4.08 12.62 -3.81
C ALA A 110 3.15 13.80 -3.52
N GLN A 111 2.05 13.87 -4.27
CA GLN A 111 0.94 14.77 -4.04
C GLN A 111 0.01 14.17 -2.99
N VAL A 112 -0.44 14.98 -2.02
CA VAL A 112 -1.42 14.60 -1.00
C VAL A 112 -2.63 15.52 -1.16
N ASP A 113 -3.81 14.96 -1.45
CA ASP A 113 -4.92 15.78 -1.93
C ASP A 113 -6.33 15.15 -1.77
N ALA A 114 -7.32 16.05 -1.92
CA ALA A 114 -8.73 15.85 -2.25
C ALA A 114 -9.06 15.61 -3.73
N TRP A 115 -9.46 14.43 -4.22
CA TRP A 115 -9.97 14.28 -5.61
C TRP A 115 -11.48 13.98 -5.65
N LYS A 116 -12.26 14.84 -6.33
CA LYS A 116 -13.64 14.52 -6.69
C LYS A 116 -13.65 13.66 -7.96
N LEU A 117 -14.29 12.49 -7.89
CA LEU A 117 -14.45 11.57 -9.00
C LEU A 117 -15.68 11.90 -9.83
N TYR A 118 -15.60 11.64 -11.13
CA TYR A 118 -16.69 11.81 -12.09
C TYR A 118 -16.61 10.79 -13.22
N MET A 119 -17.76 10.50 -13.84
CA MET A 119 -17.82 9.68 -15.05
C MET A 119 -17.89 10.58 -16.29
N ASN A 120 -16.99 10.37 -17.25
CA ASN A 120 -16.99 11.05 -18.54
C ASN A 120 -16.98 10.00 -19.67
N LYS A 121 -18.09 9.92 -20.43
CA LYS A 121 -18.28 8.94 -21.53
C LYS A 121 -17.92 7.50 -21.13
N GLY A 122 -18.42 7.05 -19.98
CA GLY A 122 -18.18 5.71 -19.43
C GLY A 122 -16.80 5.48 -18.82
N LYS A 123 -15.90 6.47 -18.84
CA LYS A 123 -14.59 6.40 -18.17
C LYS A 123 -14.63 7.16 -16.85
N GLU A 124 -14.07 6.56 -15.81
CA GLU A 124 -13.85 7.23 -14.53
C GLU A 124 -12.68 8.22 -14.66
N GLY A 125 -12.83 9.40 -14.05
CA GLY A 125 -11.80 10.42 -13.95
C GLY A 125 -11.88 11.12 -12.59
N GLY A 126 -10.82 11.83 -12.22
CA GLY A 126 -10.74 12.58 -10.97
C GLY A 126 -10.13 13.96 -11.20
N LYS A 127 -10.56 14.93 -10.40
CA LYS A 127 -9.99 16.29 -10.37
C LYS A 127 -9.82 16.71 -8.91
N VAL A 128 -8.71 17.39 -8.62
CA VAL A 128 -8.48 17.96 -7.28
C VAL A 128 -9.63 18.91 -6.93
N ASP A 129 -10.33 18.62 -5.83
CA ASP A 129 -11.38 19.46 -5.28
C ASP A 129 -10.76 20.46 -4.32
N LYS A 130 -10.44 21.65 -4.84
CA LYS A 130 -9.83 22.75 -4.07
C LYS A 130 -10.70 23.28 -2.93
N SER A 131 -11.94 22.81 -2.76
CA SER A 131 -12.75 23.11 -1.57
C SER A 131 -12.42 22.21 -0.38
N ILE A 132 -11.57 21.20 -0.56
CA ILE A 132 -11.02 20.33 0.48
C ILE A 132 -9.51 20.57 0.51
N ASN A 133 -9.00 21.24 1.54
CA ASN A 133 -7.61 21.72 1.56
C ASN A 133 -6.76 21.22 2.73
N ASP A 134 -7.35 20.51 3.70
CA ASP A 134 -6.65 19.99 4.86
C ASP A 134 -6.62 18.44 4.83
N VAL A 135 -5.75 17.93 3.95
CA VAL A 135 -5.42 16.50 3.79
C VAL A 135 -3.93 16.35 3.98
N SER A 136 -3.52 15.51 4.93
CA SER A 136 -2.11 15.23 5.24
C SER A 136 -1.80 13.74 5.19
N ALA A 137 -0.53 13.42 5.03
CA ALA A 137 -0.04 12.04 5.05
C ALA A 137 1.28 11.93 5.81
N GLU A 138 1.35 10.98 6.73
CA GLU A 138 2.49 10.75 7.61
C GLU A 138 2.92 9.29 7.60
N VAL A 139 4.22 9.07 7.47
CA VAL A 139 4.83 7.75 7.61
C VAL A 139 4.90 7.38 9.09
N VAL A 140 4.19 6.32 9.47
CA VAL A 140 4.10 5.77 10.83
C VAL A 140 4.76 4.39 10.87
N GLU A 141 4.94 3.82 12.07
CA GLU A 141 5.39 2.44 12.18
C GLU A 141 4.41 1.49 11.47
N GLY A 142 4.93 0.58 10.65
CA GLY A 142 4.14 -0.36 9.85
C GLY A 142 3.44 0.21 8.61
N GLY A 143 3.45 1.53 8.37
CA GLY A 143 2.90 2.07 7.11
C GLY A 143 2.61 3.57 7.06
N LEU A 144 1.43 3.92 6.56
CA LEU A 144 1.04 5.29 6.22
C LEU A 144 -0.28 5.68 6.87
N ARG A 145 -0.28 6.83 7.53
CA ARG A 145 -1.48 7.49 8.05
C ARG A 145 -1.86 8.65 7.14
N VAL A 146 -3.03 8.59 6.53
CA VAL A 146 -3.67 9.73 5.86
C VAL A 146 -4.68 10.33 6.83
N VAL A 147 -4.67 11.66 7.00
CA VAL A 147 -5.60 12.38 7.87
C VAL A 147 -6.30 13.47 7.07
N VAL A 148 -7.60 13.64 7.31
CA VAL A 148 -8.41 14.75 6.77
C VAL A 148 -8.98 15.55 7.93
N HIS A 149 -8.63 16.82 8.03
CA HIS A 149 -9.16 17.78 9.02
C HIS A 149 -10.17 18.76 8.39
N ASP A 150 -10.41 18.64 7.08
CA ASP A 150 -11.34 19.50 6.35
C ASP A 150 -12.81 19.33 6.80
N LYS A 151 -13.35 20.39 7.42
CA LYS A 151 -14.71 20.39 7.99
C LYS A 151 -15.81 20.19 6.94
N VAL A 152 -15.60 20.58 5.69
CA VAL A 152 -16.61 20.43 4.63
C VAL A 152 -16.67 18.97 4.18
N PHE A 153 -15.53 18.30 4.06
CA PHE A 153 -15.43 16.87 3.82
C PHE A 153 -16.01 16.06 4.98
N LEU A 154 -15.63 16.36 6.22
CA LEU A 154 -16.10 15.63 7.41
C LEU A 154 -17.62 15.78 7.61
N ALA A 155 -18.17 16.99 7.44
CA ALA A 155 -19.62 17.19 7.50
C ALA A 155 -20.37 16.41 6.39
N LYS A 156 -19.81 16.33 5.17
CA LYS A 156 -20.36 15.46 4.11
C LYS A 156 -20.27 13.97 4.50
N PHE A 157 -19.15 13.54 5.06
CA PHE A 157 -18.88 12.14 5.46
C PHE A 157 -19.82 11.67 6.58
N LEU A 158 -19.93 12.44 7.66
CA LEU A 158 -20.82 12.12 8.77
C LEU A 158 -22.29 12.12 8.34
N LYS A 159 -22.67 13.03 7.43
CA LYS A 159 -24.03 13.09 6.85
C LYS A 159 -24.33 11.92 5.91
N SER A 160 -23.38 11.44 5.12
CA SER A 160 -23.59 10.26 4.25
C SER A 160 -23.45 8.93 5.00
N HIS A 161 -22.81 8.95 6.17
CA HIS A 161 -22.60 7.81 7.08
C HIS A 161 -22.24 6.49 6.37
N PRO A 162 -21.22 6.47 5.49
CA PRO A 162 -20.86 5.28 4.73
C PRO A 162 -20.32 4.17 5.63
N LYS A 163 -21.04 3.04 5.69
CA LYS A 163 -20.64 1.85 6.47
C LYS A 163 -19.22 1.37 6.17
N SER A 164 -18.77 1.53 4.92
CA SER A 164 -17.44 1.12 4.47
C SER A 164 -16.87 2.07 3.43
N VAL A 165 -15.54 2.13 3.38
CA VAL A 165 -14.75 2.81 2.35
C VAL A 165 -13.87 1.79 1.61
N VAL A 166 -13.33 2.16 0.45
CA VAL A 166 -12.44 1.30 -0.34
C VAL A 166 -11.04 1.90 -0.37
N PHE A 167 -10.09 1.23 0.26
CA PHE A 167 -8.67 1.55 0.16
C PHE A 167 -8.14 1.05 -1.18
N LEU A 168 -7.38 1.90 -1.86
CA LEU A 168 -6.76 1.67 -3.16
C LEU A 168 -5.24 1.82 -3.01
N THR A 169 -4.49 0.84 -3.48
CA THR A 169 -3.03 0.88 -3.49
C THR A 169 -2.50 0.61 -4.91
N ALA A 170 -1.76 1.57 -5.45
CA ALA A 170 -1.12 1.48 -6.76
C ALA A 170 0.39 1.25 -6.61
N SER A 171 0.98 0.50 -7.55
CA SER A 171 2.42 0.22 -7.59
C SER A 171 2.93 0.17 -9.04
N PRO A 172 4.23 0.43 -9.31
CA PRO A 172 4.78 0.30 -10.66
C PRO A 172 4.82 -1.13 -11.19
N GLU A 173 4.60 -2.11 -10.31
CA GLU A 173 4.45 -3.52 -10.63
C GLU A 173 3.03 -3.87 -11.12
N THR A 174 2.02 -3.02 -10.86
CA THR A 174 0.59 -3.23 -11.19
C THR A 174 -0.02 -2.04 -11.94
N LEU A 175 0.73 -1.43 -12.86
CA LEU A 175 0.32 -0.19 -13.56
C LEU A 175 -1.06 -0.30 -14.24
N GLY A 176 -2.03 0.45 -13.72
CA GLY A 176 -3.42 0.46 -14.19
C GLY A 176 -4.39 -0.39 -13.37
N GLU A 177 -3.88 -1.19 -12.42
CA GLU A 177 -4.66 -2.06 -11.55
C GLU A 177 -4.35 -1.74 -10.07
N ASP A 178 -5.27 -1.04 -9.42
CA ASP A 178 -5.22 -0.81 -7.97
C ASP A 178 -5.55 -2.09 -7.20
N LYS A 179 -4.71 -2.46 -6.24
CA LYS A 179 -5.12 -3.38 -5.16
C LYS A 179 -6.21 -2.70 -4.35
N LYS A 180 -7.36 -3.37 -4.17
CA LYS A 180 -8.52 -2.83 -3.46
C LYS A 180 -8.76 -3.57 -2.14
N GLN A 181 -9.09 -2.84 -1.08
CA GLN A 181 -9.51 -3.40 0.20
C GLN A 181 -10.73 -2.63 0.73
N SER A 182 -11.85 -3.32 0.95
CA SER A 182 -13.00 -2.72 1.65
C SER A 182 -12.77 -2.76 3.16
N VAL A 183 -13.08 -1.65 3.84
CA VAL A 183 -12.84 -1.47 5.27
C VAL A 183 -14.08 -0.82 5.89
N GLN A 184 -14.57 -1.37 7.01
CA GLN A 184 -15.67 -0.76 7.76
C GLN A 184 -15.20 0.55 8.39
N VAL A 185 -16.05 1.58 8.38
CA VAL A 185 -15.77 2.84 9.07
C VAL A 185 -16.17 2.70 10.53
N VAL A 186 -15.25 3.07 11.43
CA VAL A 186 -15.54 3.24 12.85
C VAL A 186 -15.83 4.72 13.10
N TYR A 187 -17.03 5.01 13.55
CA TYR A 187 -17.40 6.35 14.03
C TYR A 187 -17.05 6.47 15.52
N GLN A 188 -16.59 7.65 15.93
CA GLN A 188 -16.20 7.96 17.30
C GLN A 188 -16.93 9.21 17.80
#